data_AF-A0A2D0I8G2-F1
#
_entry.id   AF-A0A2D0I8G2-F1
#
_cell.length_a   1.000
_cell.length_b   1.000
_cell.length_c   1.000
_cell.angle_alpha   90.00
_cell.angle_beta   90.00
_cell.angle_gamma   90.00
#
_symmetry.space_group_name_H-M   'P 1'
#
loop_
_entity.id
_entity.type
_entity.pdbx_description
1 polymer ?
#
loop_
_entity_poly.entity_id
_entity_poly.type
_entity_poly.pdbx_seq_one_letter_code
_entity_poly.pdbx_strand_id
1 'polypeptide(L)'
;MDWENRFESRVTSKQKVWDYIRRKGVFIVEDMMMVLDVKRDFLMPIFRALELSGYIELETGSDEFIDRRYRLLKNTGPKSPIILKKPCDIVKDKNTKEEFILDGSDPMQITDRLTLLYAMRHKTMFREQIAVIANMHPYSAKTFRYLNEFAEDGIMERLPRSSKIREERRTYAINKEKRDGLIRTLEESLQSVRSA
;
A
#
# COMPACT_ATOMS: atom_id res chain seq x y z
N MET A 1 -33.50 -37.73 -4.22
CA MET A 1 -33.80 -36.28 -4.15
C MET A 1 -32.83 -35.73 -3.12
N ASP A 2 -31.65 -35.31 -3.58
CA ASP A 2 -30.53 -34.93 -2.70
C ASP A 2 -30.76 -33.53 -2.15
N TRP A 3 -31.24 -33.46 -0.90
CA TRP A 3 -31.41 -32.21 -0.17
C TRP A 3 -30.12 -31.76 0.54
N GLU A 4 -29.05 -32.57 0.50
CA GLU A 4 -27.84 -32.40 1.30
C GLU A 4 -26.81 -31.41 0.73
N ASN A 5 -27.04 -30.81 -0.44
CA ASN A 5 -26.08 -29.88 -1.08
C ASN A 5 -26.42 -28.38 -0.92
N ARG A 6 -27.32 -28.01 0.00
CA ARG A 6 -27.85 -26.62 0.15
C ARG A 6 -27.16 -25.75 1.18
N PHE A 7 -26.02 -26.16 1.72
CA PHE A 7 -25.12 -25.21 2.35
C PHE A 7 -24.08 -24.78 1.31
N GLU A 8 -24.52 -24.06 0.28
CA GLU A 8 -23.62 -23.17 -0.45
C GLU A 8 -22.90 -22.35 0.61
N SER A 9 -21.62 -22.66 0.85
CA SER A 9 -20.83 -22.01 1.87
C SER A 9 -20.89 -20.52 1.60
N ARG A 10 -21.57 -19.74 2.46
CA ARG A 10 -21.84 -18.32 2.23
C ARG A 10 -20.55 -17.64 1.79
N VAL A 11 -20.51 -17.20 0.53
CA VAL A 11 -19.35 -16.51 -0.02
C VAL A 11 -19.15 -15.23 0.80
N THR A 12 -18.02 -15.16 1.50
CA THR A 12 -17.71 -14.02 2.37
C THR A 12 -17.59 -12.74 1.55
N SER A 13 -17.88 -11.57 2.14
CA SER A 13 -17.74 -10.29 1.44
C SER A 13 -16.32 -10.04 0.93
N LYS A 14 -15.29 -10.52 1.65
CA LYS A 14 -13.89 -10.48 1.18
C LYS A 14 -13.70 -11.30 -0.11
N GLN A 15 -14.30 -12.49 -0.17
CA GLN A 15 -14.26 -13.32 -1.37
C GLN A 15 -14.99 -12.65 -2.54
N LYS A 16 -16.14 -11.99 -2.31
CA LYS A 16 -16.84 -11.23 -3.34
C LYS A 16 -16.00 -10.08 -3.90
N VAL A 17 -15.31 -9.34 -3.03
CA VAL A 17 -14.35 -8.29 -3.42
C VAL A 17 -13.24 -8.87 -4.30
N TRP A 18 -12.64 -9.97 -3.86
CA TRP A 18 -11.59 -10.63 -4.63
C TRP A 18 -12.07 -11.11 -6.01
N ASP A 19 -13.25 -11.72 -6.09
CA ASP A 19 -13.83 -12.16 -7.35
C ASP A 19 -14.11 -11.00 -8.30
N TYR A 20 -14.55 -9.85 -7.78
CA TYR A 20 -14.71 -8.64 -8.57
C TYR A 20 -13.36 -8.15 -9.14
N ILE A 21 -12.33 -8.03 -8.28
CA ILE A 21 -10.98 -7.61 -8.66
C ILE A 21 -10.43 -8.50 -9.78
N ARG A 22 -10.53 -9.82 -9.63
CA ARG A 22 -10.04 -10.78 -10.63
C ARG A 22 -10.76 -10.71 -11.96
N ARG A 23 -12.07 -10.51 -11.95
CA ARG A 23 -12.88 -10.44 -13.18
C ARG A 23 -12.66 -9.15 -13.95
N LYS A 24 -12.48 -8.03 -13.25
CA LYS A 24 -12.31 -6.72 -13.88
C LYS A 24 -10.87 -6.46 -14.31
N GLY A 25 -9.88 -6.88 -13.52
CA GLY A 25 -8.46 -6.62 -13.76
C GLY A 25 -8.06 -5.15 -13.52
N VAL A 26 -8.86 -4.20 -14.01
CA VAL A 26 -8.75 -2.76 -13.73
C VAL A 26 -10.11 -2.24 -13.26
N PHE A 27 -10.13 -1.48 -12.17
CA PHE A 27 -11.38 -1.07 -11.53
C PHE A 27 -11.26 0.21 -10.71
N ILE A 28 -12.38 0.92 -10.58
CA ILE A 28 -12.54 2.09 -9.70
C ILE A 28 -13.18 1.63 -8.39
N VAL A 29 -12.76 2.25 -7.27
CA VAL A 29 -13.29 1.93 -5.93
C VAL A 29 -14.78 2.22 -5.83
N GLU A 30 -15.24 3.38 -6.31
CA GLU A 30 -16.66 3.76 -6.32
C GLU A 30 -17.55 2.69 -7.01
N ASP A 31 -17.19 2.27 -8.22
CA ASP A 31 -17.90 1.22 -8.96
C ASP A 31 -18.01 -0.08 -8.14
N MET A 32 -16.90 -0.48 -7.50
CA MET A 32 -16.88 -1.69 -6.67
C MET A 32 -17.81 -1.54 -5.45
N MET A 33 -17.80 -0.37 -4.81
CA MET A 33 -18.67 -0.08 -3.67
C MET A 33 -20.14 -0.18 -4.06
N MET A 34 -20.51 0.38 -5.22
CA MET A 34 -21.87 0.32 -5.75
C MET A 34 -22.29 -1.11 -6.12
N VAL A 35 -21.44 -1.85 -6.83
CA VAL A 35 -21.76 -3.21 -7.31
C VAL A 35 -21.87 -4.22 -6.17
N LEU A 36 -21.00 -4.11 -5.16
CA LEU A 36 -20.94 -5.08 -4.07
C LEU A 36 -21.73 -4.65 -2.83
N ASP A 37 -22.30 -3.45 -2.83
CA ASP A 37 -22.96 -2.81 -1.67
C ASP A 37 -22.07 -2.85 -0.41
N VAL A 38 -20.84 -2.34 -0.55
CA VAL A 38 -19.82 -2.32 0.52
C VAL A 38 -19.34 -0.92 0.81
N LYS A 39 -19.08 -0.65 2.10
CA LYS A 39 -18.63 0.67 2.57
C LYS A 39 -17.12 0.84 2.42
N ARG A 40 -16.69 2.10 2.31
CA ARG A 40 -15.28 2.51 2.28
C ARG A 40 -14.45 1.88 3.41
N ASP A 41 -14.94 1.95 4.64
CA ASP A 41 -14.21 1.45 5.83
C ASP A 41 -13.95 -0.06 5.79
N PHE A 42 -14.77 -0.80 5.06
CA PHE A 42 -14.57 -2.22 4.82
C PHE A 42 -13.49 -2.47 3.76
N LEU A 43 -13.50 -1.73 2.66
CA LEU A 43 -12.56 -1.90 1.55
C LEU A 43 -11.15 -1.37 1.87
N MET A 44 -11.05 -0.21 2.51
CA MET A 44 -9.77 0.47 2.74
C MET A 44 -8.68 -0.42 3.38
N PRO A 45 -8.94 -1.18 4.48
CA PRO A 45 -7.94 -2.08 5.02
C PRO A 45 -7.59 -3.26 4.10
N ILE A 46 -8.54 -3.72 3.27
CA ILE A 46 -8.30 -4.80 2.30
C ILE A 46 -7.35 -4.30 1.22
N PHE A 47 -7.65 -3.14 0.64
CA PHE A 47 -6.86 -2.54 -0.43
C PHE A 47 -5.46 -2.18 0.04
N ARG A 48 -5.34 -1.58 1.23
CA ARG A 48 -4.04 -1.30 1.85
C ARG A 48 -3.18 -2.57 1.94
N ALA A 49 -3.75 -3.67 2.44
CA ALA A 49 -3.01 -4.92 2.58
C ALA A 49 -2.62 -5.51 1.22
N LEU A 50 -3.55 -5.56 0.25
CA LEU A 50 -3.29 -6.08 -1.09
C LEU A 50 -2.29 -5.24 -1.88
N GLU A 51 -2.29 -3.92 -1.71
CA GLU A 51 -1.35 -3.02 -2.35
C GLU A 51 0.07 -3.18 -1.76
N LEU A 52 0.17 -3.27 -0.43
CA LEU A 52 1.43 -3.51 0.27
C LEU A 52 2.03 -4.90 0.00
N SER A 53 1.21 -5.92 -0.28
CA SER A 53 1.67 -7.25 -0.71
C SER A 53 1.84 -7.39 -2.24
N GLY A 54 1.62 -6.30 -2.99
CA GLY A 54 1.88 -6.24 -4.42
C GLY A 54 0.87 -7.02 -5.28
N TYR A 55 -0.34 -7.26 -4.77
CA TYR A 55 -1.43 -7.85 -5.55
C TYR A 55 -2.08 -6.83 -6.46
N ILE A 56 -2.23 -5.60 -5.97
CA ILE A 56 -2.82 -4.49 -6.72
C ILE A 56 -1.89 -3.29 -6.72
N GLU A 57 -2.05 -2.44 -7.72
CA GLU A 57 -1.31 -1.19 -7.85
C GLU A 57 -2.29 -0.05 -8.13
N LEU A 58 -2.07 1.10 -7.50
CA LEU A 58 -2.82 2.31 -7.77
C LEU A 58 -2.34 2.91 -9.09
N GLU A 59 -3.19 2.88 -10.12
CA GLU A 59 -2.89 3.36 -11.47
C GLU A 59 -3.09 4.89 -11.56
N THR A 60 -4.25 5.35 -11.12
CA THR A 60 -4.61 6.79 -11.05
C THR A 60 -5.51 7.02 -9.85
N GLY A 61 -5.50 8.21 -9.26
CA GLY A 61 -6.47 8.55 -8.23
C GLY A 61 -6.28 9.94 -7.65
N SER A 62 -7.30 10.38 -6.92
CA SER A 62 -7.26 11.59 -6.11
C SER A 62 -6.91 11.24 -4.65
N ASP A 63 -6.93 12.25 -3.77
CA ASP A 63 -6.84 12.02 -2.33
C ASP A 63 -8.03 11.18 -1.83
N GLU A 64 -9.21 11.39 -2.43
CA GLU A 64 -10.42 10.66 -2.12
C GLU A 64 -10.29 9.20 -2.53
N PHE A 65 -10.60 8.31 -1.58
CA PHE A 65 -10.43 6.87 -1.77
C PHE A 65 -11.36 6.31 -2.86
N ILE A 66 -12.55 6.92 -3.03
CA ILE A 66 -13.58 6.45 -3.96
C ILE A 66 -13.18 6.64 -5.44
N ASP A 67 -12.40 7.68 -5.74
CA ASP A 67 -11.97 8.00 -7.11
C ASP A 67 -10.75 7.17 -7.57
N ARG A 68 -10.23 6.31 -6.70
CA ARG A 68 -8.99 5.58 -6.97
C ARG A 68 -9.25 4.44 -7.95
N ARG A 69 -8.39 4.36 -8.96
CA ARG A 69 -8.37 3.32 -9.99
C ARG A 69 -7.18 2.39 -9.73
N TYR A 70 -7.49 1.12 -9.54
CA TYR A 70 -6.52 0.08 -9.27
C TYR A 70 -6.40 -0.90 -10.43
N ARG A 71 -5.20 -1.46 -10.59
CA ARG A 71 -4.90 -2.57 -11.51
C ARG A 71 -4.43 -3.78 -10.71
N LEU A 72 -4.95 -4.95 -11.06
CA LEU A 72 -4.52 -6.24 -10.53
C LEU A 72 -3.18 -6.63 -11.16
N LEU A 73 -2.18 -6.90 -10.31
CA LEU A 73 -0.86 -7.39 -10.70
C LEU A 73 -0.75 -8.92 -10.57
N LYS A 74 -1.30 -9.50 -9.49
CA LYS A 74 -1.17 -10.93 -9.18
C LYS A 74 -2.54 -11.60 -9.12
N ASN A 75 -2.90 -12.33 -10.17
CA ASN A 75 -4.10 -13.19 -10.16
C ASN A 75 -3.72 -14.61 -9.73
N THR A 76 -3.64 -14.83 -8.42
CA THR A 76 -3.13 -16.08 -7.83
C THR A 76 -4.15 -17.22 -7.77
N GLY A 77 -5.42 -16.97 -8.10
CA GLY A 77 -6.45 -18.02 -8.19
C GLY A 77 -7.77 -17.67 -7.50
N PRO A 78 -8.66 -18.68 -7.33
CA PRO A 78 -10.03 -18.45 -6.91
C PRO A 78 -10.20 -18.01 -5.46
N LYS A 79 -9.26 -18.32 -4.56
CA LYS A 79 -9.42 -18.00 -3.13
C LYS A 79 -8.87 -16.61 -2.84
N SER A 80 -9.63 -15.78 -2.12
CA SER A 80 -9.14 -14.49 -1.63
C SER A 80 -7.92 -14.68 -0.72
N PRO A 81 -6.88 -13.83 -0.84
CA PRO A 81 -5.87 -13.71 0.19
C PRO A 81 -6.51 -13.40 1.55
N ILE A 82 -5.96 -13.99 2.60
CA ILE A 82 -6.42 -13.80 3.98
C ILE A 82 -5.55 -12.75 4.64
N ILE A 83 -6.21 -11.71 5.15
CA ILE A 83 -5.56 -10.64 5.91
C ILE A 83 -5.79 -10.93 7.39
N LEU A 84 -4.73 -11.26 8.10
CA LEU A 84 -4.70 -11.48 9.54
C LEU A 84 -4.20 -10.20 10.21
N LYS A 85 -4.98 -9.66 11.16
CA LYS A 85 -4.62 -8.46 11.90
C LYS A 85 -3.98 -8.87 13.23
N LYS A 86 -2.71 -8.48 13.42
CA LYS A 86 -1.86 -8.55 14.63
C LYS A 86 -1.00 -9.83 14.79
N PRO A 87 0.26 -9.69 15.27
CA PRO A 87 0.94 -8.45 15.70
C PRO A 87 1.33 -7.50 14.55
N CYS A 88 1.42 -8.02 13.32
CA CYS A 88 1.56 -7.28 12.07
C CYS A 88 0.41 -7.66 11.12
N ASP A 89 0.18 -6.89 10.06
CA ASP A 89 -0.74 -7.31 8.99
C ASP A 89 -0.04 -8.42 8.18
N ILE A 90 -0.57 -9.64 8.24
CA ILE A 90 -0.06 -10.78 7.45
C ILE A 90 -1.06 -11.05 6.33
N VAL A 91 -0.58 -11.11 5.09
CA VAL A 91 -1.36 -11.53 3.93
C VAL A 91 -0.96 -12.96 3.56
N LYS A 92 -1.88 -13.91 3.77
CA LYS A 92 -1.68 -15.32 3.41
C LYS A 92 -2.43 -15.68 2.15
N ASP A 93 -1.74 -16.14 1.13
CA ASP A 93 -2.36 -16.63 -0.10
C ASP A 93 -2.67 -18.12 -0.01
N LYS A 94 -3.96 -18.47 -0.01
CA LYS A 94 -4.37 -19.87 0.04
C LYS A 94 -4.07 -20.66 -1.24
N ASN A 95 -3.90 -19.97 -2.36
CA ASN A 95 -3.64 -20.55 -3.68
C ASN A 95 -2.15 -20.83 -3.85
N THR A 96 -1.27 -19.84 -3.61
CA THR A 96 0.20 -19.98 -3.79
C THR A 96 0.93 -20.49 -2.54
N LYS A 97 0.29 -20.44 -1.36
CA LYS A 97 0.90 -20.70 -0.04
C LYS A 97 1.93 -19.65 0.39
N GLU A 98 2.04 -18.56 -0.34
CA GLU A 98 2.90 -17.44 0.03
C GLU A 98 2.31 -16.69 1.24
N GLU A 99 3.20 -16.16 2.07
CA GLU A 99 2.86 -15.30 3.19
C GLU A 99 3.67 -14.01 3.09
N PHE A 100 2.99 -12.88 3.15
CA PHE A 100 3.61 -11.55 3.15
C PHE A 100 3.44 -10.92 4.52
N ILE A 101 4.55 -10.65 5.19
CA ILE A 101 4.58 -9.95 6.47
C ILE A 101 4.70 -8.46 6.18
N LEU A 102 3.65 -7.69 6.48
CA LEU A 102 3.62 -6.26 6.19
C LEU A 102 4.20 -5.45 7.35
N ASP A 103 5.43 -5.75 7.76
CA ASP A 103 6.17 -5.06 8.84
C ASP A 103 7.32 -4.18 8.32
N GLY A 104 7.51 -4.12 6.99
CA GLY A 104 8.60 -3.37 6.36
C GLY A 104 9.91 -4.15 6.19
N SER A 105 9.96 -5.44 6.57
CA SER A 105 11.12 -6.32 6.39
C SER A 105 11.15 -7.06 5.06
N ASP A 106 10.00 -7.19 4.39
CA ASP A 106 9.93 -7.84 3.07
C ASP A 106 10.81 -7.10 2.04
N PRO A 107 11.57 -7.81 1.18
CA PRO A 107 12.45 -7.18 0.19
C PRO A 107 11.78 -6.16 -0.71
N MET A 108 10.52 -6.38 -1.08
CA MET A 108 9.75 -5.41 -1.87
C MET A 108 9.48 -4.14 -1.07
N GLN A 109 9.10 -4.28 0.21
CA GLN A 109 8.87 -3.14 1.10
C GLN A 109 10.16 -2.36 1.36
N ILE A 110 11.29 -3.05 1.55
CA ILE A 110 12.61 -2.43 1.66
C ILE A 110 12.94 -1.63 0.39
N THR A 111 12.69 -2.21 -0.78
CA THR A 111 12.94 -1.55 -2.07
C THR A 111 12.06 -0.30 -2.25
N ASP A 112 10.78 -0.37 -1.90
CA ASP A 112 9.86 0.78 -1.95
C ASP A 112 10.33 1.91 -1.00
N ARG A 113 10.77 1.56 0.23
CA ARG A 113 11.31 2.51 1.21
C ARG A 113 12.58 3.17 0.71
N LEU A 114 13.53 2.40 0.19
CA LEU A 114 14.77 2.92 -0.41
C LEU A 114 14.47 3.90 -1.56
N THR A 115 13.53 3.54 -2.43
CA THR A 115 13.12 4.40 -3.56
C THR A 115 12.62 5.77 -3.08
N LEU A 116 11.77 5.80 -2.04
CA LEU A 116 11.32 7.05 -1.43
C LEU A 116 12.46 7.83 -0.76
N LEU A 117 13.36 7.15 -0.04
CA LEU A 117 14.49 7.81 0.63
C LEU A 117 15.45 8.45 -0.39
N TYR A 118 15.79 7.78 -1.48
CA TYR A 118 16.63 8.36 -2.54
C TYR A 118 15.94 9.49 -3.31
N ALA A 119 14.60 9.53 -3.31
CA ALA A 119 13.85 10.64 -3.88
C ALA A 119 13.95 11.92 -3.02
N MET A 120 14.21 11.80 -1.72
CA MET A 120 14.31 12.91 -0.77
C MET A 120 15.64 13.68 -0.86
N ARG A 121 16.01 14.19 -2.04
CA ARG A 121 17.35 14.76 -2.29
C ARG A 121 17.55 16.16 -1.74
N HIS A 122 16.47 16.92 -1.56
CA HIS A 122 16.53 18.33 -1.18
C HIS A 122 16.25 18.53 0.31
N LYS A 123 16.76 19.64 0.88
CA LYS A 123 16.55 20.01 2.28
C LYS A 123 15.06 20.17 2.63
N THR A 124 14.25 20.62 1.68
CA THR A 124 12.81 20.76 1.84
C THR A 124 12.08 20.19 0.63
N MET A 125 11.01 19.43 0.87
CA MET A 125 10.23 18.77 -0.18
C MET A 125 8.76 18.61 0.24
N PHE A 126 7.86 18.57 -0.73
CA PHE A 126 6.47 18.18 -0.51
C PHE A 126 6.29 16.68 -0.73
N ARG A 127 5.31 16.07 -0.06
CA ARG A 127 4.99 14.65 -0.22
C ARG A 127 4.81 14.25 -1.68
N GLU A 128 4.02 15.02 -2.41
CA GLU A 128 3.70 14.74 -3.81
C GLU A 128 4.95 14.77 -4.69
N GLN A 129 5.88 15.69 -4.41
CA GLN A 129 7.15 15.78 -5.12
C GLN A 129 8.03 14.54 -4.85
N ILE A 130 8.10 14.07 -3.60
CA ILE A 130 8.85 12.87 -3.23
C ILE A 130 8.28 11.65 -3.98
N ALA A 131 6.96 11.48 -3.96
CA ALA A 131 6.29 10.37 -4.63
C ALA A 131 6.52 10.38 -6.15
N VAL A 132 6.41 11.55 -6.80
CA VAL A 132 6.67 11.70 -8.24
C VAL A 132 8.11 11.35 -8.59
N ILE A 133 9.09 11.82 -7.83
CA ILE A 133 10.51 11.48 -8.07
C ILE A 133 10.77 9.98 -7.85
N ALA A 134 10.08 9.37 -6.88
CA ALA A 134 10.13 7.94 -6.63
C ALA A 134 9.35 7.10 -7.66
N ASN A 135 8.70 7.73 -8.64
CA ASN A 135 7.78 7.07 -9.58
C ASN A 135 6.69 6.25 -8.85
N MET A 136 6.17 6.78 -7.74
CA MET A 136 5.09 6.19 -6.96
C MET A 136 3.89 7.13 -6.95
N HIS A 137 2.69 6.55 -6.89
CA HIS A 137 1.49 7.37 -6.78
C HIS A 137 1.43 8.04 -5.38
N PRO A 138 1.22 9.37 -5.28
CA PRO A 138 1.27 10.10 -4.00
C PRO A 138 0.23 9.65 -2.98
N TYR A 139 -0.87 9.06 -3.47
CA TYR A 139 -1.96 8.56 -2.67
C TYR A 139 -1.92 7.02 -2.45
N SER A 140 -0.84 6.37 -2.90
CA SER A 140 -0.63 4.92 -2.72
C SER A 140 -0.53 4.58 -1.23
N ALA A 141 -1.04 3.43 -0.83
CA ALA A 141 -0.93 2.94 0.54
C ALA A 141 0.54 2.83 1.00
N LYS A 142 1.43 2.44 0.07
CA LYS A 142 2.89 2.38 0.27
C LYS A 142 3.47 3.75 0.62
N THR A 143 3.22 4.76 -0.22
CA THR A 143 3.69 6.14 0.00
C THR A 143 3.18 6.69 1.32
N PHE A 144 1.87 6.56 1.62
CA PHE A 144 1.33 7.04 2.88
C PHE A 144 1.97 6.38 4.10
N ARG A 145 2.13 5.05 4.06
CA ARG A 145 2.71 4.30 5.17
C ARG A 145 4.15 4.74 5.43
N TYR A 146 5.01 4.65 4.43
CA TYR A 146 6.44 4.85 4.62
C TYR A 146 6.78 6.30 4.95
N LEU A 147 6.10 7.27 4.35
CA LEU A 147 6.33 8.68 4.69
C LEU A 147 5.88 9.04 6.10
N ASN A 148 4.85 8.37 6.64
CA ASN A 148 4.47 8.53 8.05
C ASN A 148 5.54 7.90 8.96
N GLU A 149 6.02 6.69 8.65
CA GLU A 149 7.12 6.05 9.39
C GLU A 149 8.38 6.93 9.40
N PHE A 150 8.75 7.50 8.26
CA PHE A 150 9.89 8.43 8.18
C PHE A 150 9.68 9.71 8.98
N ALA A 151 8.44 10.18 9.11
CA ALA A 151 8.13 11.33 9.97
C ALA A 151 8.25 10.97 11.46
N GLU A 152 7.77 9.78 11.85
CA GLU A 152 7.91 9.23 13.21
C GLU A 152 9.38 9.03 13.60
N ASP A 153 10.21 8.55 12.66
CA ASP A 153 11.66 8.39 12.83
C ASP A 153 12.43 9.73 12.83
N GLY A 154 11.74 10.84 12.53
CA GLY A 154 12.31 12.18 12.43
C GLY A 154 13.24 12.38 11.23
N ILE A 155 13.09 11.56 10.18
CA ILE A 155 13.70 11.79 8.86
C ILE A 155 12.99 12.96 8.17
N MET A 156 11.68 13.09 8.39
CA MET A 156 10.86 14.16 7.85
C MET A 156 10.20 14.95 8.96
N GLU A 157 10.44 16.26 9.01
CA GLU A 157 9.77 17.14 9.96
C GLU A 157 8.82 18.08 9.23
N ARG A 158 7.55 18.12 9.68
CA ARG A 158 6.54 18.97 9.06
C ARG A 158 6.85 20.43 9.37
N LEU A 159 7.01 21.24 8.33
CA LEU A 159 7.20 22.68 8.50
C LEU A 159 5.87 23.38 8.77
N PRO A 160 5.88 24.46 9.59
CA PRO A 160 4.70 25.29 9.78
C PRO A 160 4.26 25.90 8.44
N ARG A 161 2.95 26.01 8.25
CA ARG A 161 2.40 26.67 7.05
C ARG A 161 2.86 28.13 7.05
N SER A 162 3.61 28.54 6.03
CA SER A 162 3.94 29.96 5.87
C SER A 162 2.66 30.70 5.47
N SER A 163 2.32 31.77 6.18
CA SER A 163 1.13 32.60 5.90
C SER A 163 1.19 33.31 4.54
N LYS A 164 2.35 33.32 3.87
CA LYS A 164 2.60 34.06 2.62
C LYS A 164 2.41 33.24 1.36
N ILE A 165 2.33 31.92 1.44
CA ILE A 165 2.19 31.06 0.27
C ILE A 165 0.87 30.32 0.39
N ARG A 166 -0.09 30.66 -0.48
CA ARG A 166 -1.37 29.94 -0.68
C ARG A 166 -1.19 28.49 -1.17
N GLU A 167 -0.01 27.90 -1.02
CA GLU A 167 0.20 26.50 -1.33
C GLU A 167 -0.27 25.68 -0.12
N GLU A 168 -1.44 25.06 -0.29
CA GLU A 168 -2.05 24.17 0.70
C GLU A 168 -1.23 22.90 0.98
N ARG A 169 -0.16 22.69 0.22
CA ARG A 169 0.69 21.49 0.21
C ARG A 169 1.56 21.43 1.46
N ARG A 170 1.66 20.23 2.04
CA ARG A 170 2.45 19.98 3.25
C ARG A 170 3.93 19.90 2.87
N THR A 171 4.72 20.89 3.30
CA THR A 171 6.18 20.89 3.16
C THR A 171 6.85 20.19 4.33
N TYR A 172 7.90 19.44 4.05
CA TYR A 172 8.72 18.75 5.03
C TYR A 172 10.17 19.22 4.94
N ALA A 173 10.83 19.40 6.08
CA ALA A 173 12.28 19.45 6.17
C ALA A 173 12.84 18.03 6.27
N ILE A 174 13.89 17.74 5.49
CA ILE A 174 14.52 16.43 5.42
C ILE A 174 15.79 16.41 6.26
N ASN A 175 15.85 15.51 7.24
CA ASN A 175 17.06 15.24 8.01
C ASN A 175 17.97 14.31 7.21
N LYS A 176 18.99 14.89 6.57
CA LYS A 176 19.93 14.17 5.70
C LYS A 176 20.67 13.04 6.42
N GLU A 177 21.13 13.27 7.64
CA GLU A 177 21.92 12.29 8.39
C GLU A 177 21.08 11.05 8.75
N LYS A 178 19.87 11.25 9.27
CA LYS A 178 18.95 10.15 9.56
C LYS A 178 18.53 9.40 8.31
N ARG A 179 18.24 10.12 7.22
CA ARG A 179 17.91 9.54 5.91
C ARG A 179 19.04 8.62 5.43
N ASP A 180 20.28 9.13 5.40
CA ASP A 180 21.45 8.38 4.91
C ASP A 180 21.80 7.20 5.84
N GLY A 181 21.58 7.36 7.15
CA GLY A 181 21.65 6.27 8.12
C GLY A 181 20.68 5.14 7.79
N LEU A 182 19.41 5.46 7.57
CA LEU A 182 18.39 4.46 7.25
C LEU A 182 18.63 3.79 5.89
N ILE A 183 19.09 4.54 4.88
CA ILE A 183 19.46 3.97 3.57
C ILE A 183 20.48 2.84 3.76
N ARG A 184 21.58 3.08 4.49
CA ARG A 184 22.61 2.06 4.74
C ARG A 184 22.05 0.81 5.42
N THR A 185 21.27 0.99 6.47
CA THR A 185 20.64 -0.14 7.20
C THR A 185 19.72 -0.98 6.29
N LEU A 186 18.96 -0.32 5.41
CA LEU A 186 18.06 -1.00 4.48
C LEU A 186 18.83 -1.70 3.35
N GLU A 187 19.91 -1.09 2.82
CA GLU A 187 20.79 -1.72 1.82
C GLU A 187 21.45 -2.98 2.39
N GLU A 188 21.98 -2.92 3.62
CA GLU A 188 22.56 -4.07 4.34
C GLU A 188 21.54 -5.19 4.53
N SER A 189 20.30 -4.83 4.91
CA SER A 189 19.19 -5.77 5.07
C SER A 189 18.81 -6.43 3.75
N LEU A 190 18.79 -5.68 2.65
CA LEU A 190 18.49 -6.22 1.32
C LEU A 190 19.60 -7.15 0.81
N GLN A 191 20.86 -6.81 1.10
CA GLN A 191 22.01 -7.62 0.72
C GLN A 191 22.03 -8.96 1.47
N SER A 192 21.71 -8.97 2.78
CA SER A 192 21.67 -10.21 3.56
C SER A 192 20.60 -11.18 3.04
N VAL A 193 19.43 -10.70 2.64
CA VAL A 193 18.37 -11.53 2.05
C VAL A 193 18.79 -12.10 0.68
N ARG A 194 19.56 -11.36 -0.12
CA ARG A 194 20.06 -11.84 -1.43
C ARG A 194 21.16 -12.88 -1.33
N SER A 195 21.85 -12.96 -0.19
CA SER A 195 22.94 -13.88 0.06
C SER A 195 22.50 -15.18 0.77
N ALA A 196 21.24 -15.27 1.18
CA ALA A 196 20.63 -16.45 1.79
C ALA A 196 19.96 -17.34 0.74
#